data_AF-A0A523YRN3-F1
#
_entry.id   AF-A0A523YRN3-F1
#
_cell.length_a   1.000
_cell.length_b   1.000
_cell.length_c   1.000
_cell.angle_alpha   90.00
_cell.angle_beta   90.00
_cell.angle_gamma   90.00
#
_symmetry.space_group_name_H-M   'P 1'
#
loop_
_entity.id
_entity.type
_entity.pdbx_description
1 polymer ?
#
loop_
_entity_poly.entity_id
_entity_poly.type
_entity_poly.pdbx_seq_one_letter_code
_entity_poly.pdbx_strand_id
1 'polypeptide(L)'
;MRRAASFENRTKNCWTFSLGSYYITFRMGNAGSISQEIEIKLYLGSFADYLKLVGFLGQVEHEERHVNGFFDTEDGKLADDGWALRVRVESSRGLITLKSEPSGPGVATVRDEIEAE
;
A
#
# COMPACT_ATOMS: atom_id res chain seq x y z
N MET A 1 -21.24 3.77 -9.06
CA MET A 1 -20.82 5.13 -8.67
C MET A 1 -19.54 4.98 -7.82
N ARG A 2 -18.35 5.09 -8.42
CA ARG A 2 -17.07 4.98 -7.68
C ARG A 2 -16.88 6.29 -6.92
N ARG A 3 -16.91 6.28 -5.58
CA ARG A 3 -16.47 7.43 -4.79
C ARG A 3 -14.97 7.58 -5.02
N ALA A 4 -14.59 8.59 -5.79
CA ALA A 4 -13.19 8.94 -5.99
C ALA A 4 -12.59 9.29 -4.63
N ALA A 5 -11.42 8.74 -4.34
CA ALA A 5 -10.63 9.19 -3.21
C ALA A 5 -10.33 10.69 -3.43
N SER A 6 -10.68 11.53 -2.46
CA SER A 6 -10.48 12.97 -2.54
C SER A 6 -9.31 13.39 -1.68
N PHE A 7 -8.56 14.36 -2.18
CA PHE A 7 -7.35 14.90 -1.59
C PHE A 7 -7.58 16.37 -1.20
N GLU A 8 -7.24 16.74 0.03
CA GLU A 8 -7.35 18.13 0.49
C GLU A 8 -6.13 18.51 1.33
N ASN A 9 -5.44 19.58 0.94
CA ASN A 9 -4.35 20.18 1.72
C ASN A 9 -4.96 21.25 2.63
N ARG A 10 -4.97 21.00 3.95
CA ARG A 10 -5.57 21.91 4.93
C ARG A 10 -4.56 22.90 5.54
N THR A 11 -3.26 22.54 5.59
CA THR A 11 -2.13 23.40 5.99
C THR A 11 -0.83 22.86 5.38
N LYS A 12 0.24 23.67 5.27
CA LYS A 12 1.50 23.34 4.53
C LYS A 12 2.09 21.93 4.77
N ASN A 13 1.81 21.30 5.91
CA ASN A 13 2.34 19.97 6.28
C ASN A 13 1.25 18.96 6.69
N CYS A 14 -0.04 19.22 6.42
CA CYS A 14 -1.15 18.37 6.84
C CYS A 14 -2.02 17.95 5.66
N TRP A 15 -2.11 16.64 5.45
CA TRP A 15 -2.67 16.01 4.25
C TRP A 15 -3.80 15.08 4.65
N THR A 16 -4.98 15.24 4.04
CA THR A 16 -6.13 14.39 4.32
C THR A 16 -6.53 13.58 3.09
N PHE A 17 -6.71 12.27 3.27
CA PHE A 17 -7.17 11.35 2.25
C PHE A 17 -8.51 10.74 2.67
N SER A 18 -9.45 10.69 1.73
CA SER A 18 -10.71 9.96 1.90
C SER A 18 -10.67 8.63 1.15
N LEU A 19 -10.99 7.54 1.85
CA LEU A 19 -11.05 6.20 1.28
C LEU A 19 -12.39 5.55 1.66
N GLY A 20 -13.41 5.75 0.84
CA GLY A 20 -14.76 5.27 1.12
C GLY A 20 -15.40 6.01 2.30
N SER A 21 -15.50 5.34 3.46
CA SER A 21 -15.98 5.90 4.73
C SER A 21 -14.85 6.31 5.68
N TYR A 22 -13.59 6.08 5.30
CA TYR A 22 -12.43 6.40 6.11
C TYR A 22 -11.85 7.75 5.73
N TYR A 23 -11.39 8.49 6.73
CA TYR A 23 -10.60 9.71 6.58
C TYR A 23 -9.29 9.53 7.33
N ILE A 24 -8.18 9.66 6.63
CA ILE A 24 -6.85 9.61 7.26
C ILE A 24 -6.20 10.97 7.08
N THR A 25 -5.65 11.49 8.17
CA THR A 25 -4.90 12.75 8.17
C THR A 25 -3.47 12.46 8.55
N PHE A 26 -2.54 12.80 7.67
CA PHE A 26 -1.11 12.66 7.89
C PHE A 26 -0.48 14.02 8.09
N ARG A 27 0.44 14.10 9.05
CA ARG A 27 1.31 15.26 9.23
C ARG A 27 2.70 14.88 8.74
N MET A 28 3.21 15.61 7.76
CA MET A 28 4.55 15.41 7.24
C MET A 28 5.57 15.70 8.35
N GLY A 29 6.24 14.64 8.83
CA GLY A 29 7.42 14.69 9.68
C GLY A 29 8.71 14.76 8.86
N ASN A 30 9.86 14.52 9.51
CA ASN A 30 11.12 14.34 8.79
C ASN A 30 11.05 13.10 7.87
N ALA A 31 11.69 13.18 6.70
CA ALA A 31 11.71 12.10 5.73
C ALA A 31 12.19 10.78 6.36
N GLY A 32 11.39 9.72 6.22
CA GLY A 32 11.78 8.37 6.61
C GLY A 32 12.99 7.90 5.81
N SER A 33 13.81 7.02 6.39
CA SER A 33 14.90 6.37 5.66
C SER A 33 14.34 5.45 4.58
N ILE A 34 14.89 5.49 3.37
CA ILE A 34 14.56 4.52 2.31
C ILE A 34 14.97 3.12 2.79
N SER A 35 14.01 2.21 2.85
CA SER A 35 14.22 0.79 3.16
C SER A 35 14.02 -0.07 1.91
N GLN A 36 14.61 -1.27 1.89
CA GLN A 36 14.38 -2.25 0.83
C GLN A 36 13.36 -3.30 1.28
N GLU A 37 12.28 -3.45 0.50
CA GLU A 37 11.32 -4.55 0.61
C GLU A 37 11.78 -5.71 -0.28
N ILE A 38 11.77 -6.93 0.27
CA ILE A 38 12.00 -8.18 -0.49
C ILE A 38 10.76 -9.06 -0.31
N GLU A 39 10.06 -9.36 -1.41
CA GLU A 39 8.79 -10.07 -1.39
C GLU A 39 8.76 -11.22 -2.42
N ILE A 40 8.24 -12.39 -2.03
CA ILE A 40 7.96 -13.50 -2.96
C ILE A 40 6.46 -13.55 -3.23
N LYS A 41 6.05 -13.27 -4.48
CA LYS A 41 4.64 -13.32 -4.90
C LYS A 41 4.33 -14.64 -5.59
N LEU A 42 3.47 -15.45 -4.98
CA LEU A 42 2.99 -16.71 -5.53
C LEU A 42 1.54 -16.59 -5.98
N TYR A 43 1.25 -16.96 -7.23
CA TYR A 43 -0.11 -17.06 -7.73
C TYR A 43 -0.68 -18.45 -7.41
N LEU A 44 -1.78 -18.50 -6.66
CA LEU A 44 -2.37 -19.76 -6.18
C LEU A 44 -3.26 -20.47 -7.21
N GLY A 45 -3.62 -19.83 -8.32
CA GLY A 45 -4.36 -20.47 -9.41
C GLY A 45 -5.87 -20.64 -9.18
N SER A 46 -6.27 -21.18 -8.03
CA SER A 46 -7.68 -21.49 -7.74
C SER A 46 -8.06 -21.27 -6.27
N PHE A 47 -9.37 -21.10 -6.01
CA PHE A 47 -9.89 -21.04 -4.64
C PHE A 47 -9.65 -22.36 -3.87
N ALA A 48 -9.67 -23.50 -4.56
CA ALA A 48 -9.38 -24.79 -3.94
C ALA A 48 -7.93 -24.87 -3.43
N ASP A 49 -6.97 -24.32 -4.17
CA ASP A 49 -5.57 -24.30 -3.76
C ASP A 49 -5.32 -23.33 -2.60
N TYR A 50 -6.04 -22.20 -2.56
CA TYR A 50 -6.09 -21.34 -1.39
C TYR A 50 -6.56 -22.10 -0.13
N LEU A 51 -7.66 -22.85 -0.22
CA LEU A 51 -8.16 -23.63 0.92
C LEU A 51 -7.18 -24.71 1.37
N LYS A 52 -6.51 -25.39 0.43
CA LYS A 52 -5.44 -26.36 0.76
C LYS A 52 -4.29 -25.70 1.50
N LEU A 53 -3.85 -24.53 1.04
CA LEU A 53 -2.74 -23.79 1.66
C LEU A 53 -3.11 -23.35 3.08
N VAL A 54 -4.27 -22.71 3.27
CA VAL A 54 -4.72 -22.28 4.60
C VAL A 54 -4.88 -23.49 5.52
N GLY A 55 -5.47 -24.59 5.04
CA GLY A 55 -5.58 -25.83 5.80
C GLY A 55 -4.24 -26.46 6.17
N PHE A 56 -3.22 -26.32 5.30
CA PHE A 56 -1.87 -26.79 5.56
C PHE A 56 -1.11 -25.90 6.57
N LEU A 57 -1.27 -24.58 6.50
CA LEU A 57 -0.65 -23.63 7.43
C LEU A 57 -1.24 -23.74 8.85
N GLY A 58 -2.44 -24.28 9.00
CA GLY A 58 -3.06 -24.55 10.29
C GLY A 58 -3.87 -23.37 10.82
N GLN A 59 -3.78 -23.13 12.14
CA GLN A 59 -4.56 -22.08 12.79
C GLN A 59 -4.02 -20.68 12.41
N VAL A 60 -4.88 -19.86 11.82
CA VAL A 60 -4.59 -18.44 11.56
C VAL A 60 -4.76 -17.66 12.86
N GLU A 61 -3.70 -17.00 13.31
CA GLU A 61 -3.69 -16.24 14.56
C GLU A 61 -4.51 -14.94 14.47
N HIS A 62 -4.44 -14.27 13.32
CA HIS A 62 -5.13 -13.00 13.09
C HIS A 62 -5.46 -12.83 11.60
N GLU A 63 -6.64 -12.29 11.32
CA GLU A 63 -7.03 -11.82 9.99
C GLU A 63 -7.15 -10.30 10.03
N GLU A 64 -6.48 -9.62 9.11
CA GLU A 64 -6.56 -8.17 9.00
C GLU A 64 -7.16 -7.73 7.67
N ARG A 65 -8.10 -6.80 7.74
CA ARG A 65 -8.68 -6.19 6.56
C ARG A 65 -7.90 -4.95 6.17
N HIS A 66 -7.33 -4.96 4.98
CA HIS A 66 -6.65 -3.80 4.40
C HIS A 66 -7.52 -3.11 3.35
N VAL A 67 -7.68 -1.79 3.45
CA VAL A 67 -8.27 -0.96 2.40
C VAL A 67 -7.17 -0.11 1.80
N ASN A 68 -6.87 -0.31 0.52
CA ASN A 68 -5.81 0.39 -0.18
C ASN A 68 -6.39 1.42 -1.16
N GLY A 69 -5.84 2.63 -1.15
CA GLY A 69 -6.03 3.66 -2.16
C GLY A 69 -4.70 3.99 -2.82
N PHE A 70 -4.71 4.15 -4.14
CA PHE A 70 -3.53 4.55 -4.91
C PHE A 70 -3.77 5.93 -5.49
N PHE A 71 -2.74 6.77 -5.44
CA PHE A 71 -2.81 8.16 -5.84
C PHE A 71 -1.69 8.46 -6.81
N ASP A 72 -2.01 9.27 -7.82
CA ASP A 72 -1.06 9.81 -8.78
C ASP A 72 -1.55 11.20 -9.21
N THR A 73 -0.72 11.93 -9.94
CA THR A 73 -1.15 13.14 -10.62
C THR A 73 -2.05 12.80 -11.81
N GLU A 74 -2.82 13.77 -12.31
CA GLU A 74 -3.70 13.55 -13.47
C GLU A 74 -2.94 13.14 -14.72
N ASP A 75 -1.67 13.56 -14.83
CA ASP A 75 -0.75 13.20 -15.90
C ASP A 75 0.08 11.93 -15.61
N GLY A 76 -0.15 11.24 -14.49
CA GLY A 76 0.45 9.93 -14.21
C GLY A 76 1.96 9.96 -13.91
N LYS A 77 2.47 11.06 -13.37
CA LYS A 77 3.92 11.27 -13.19
C LYS A 77 4.58 10.23 -12.29
N LEU A 78 3.91 9.80 -11.22
CA LEU A 78 4.51 8.80 -10.34
C LEU A 78 4.67 7.48 -11.09
N ALA A 79 3.64 7.04 -11.80
CA ALA A 79 3.71 5.83 -12.61
C ALA A 79 4.80 5.92 -13.70
N ASP A 80 4.91 7.06 -14.38
CA ASP A 80 5.94 7.30 -15.40
C ASP A 80 7.37 7.27 -14.82
N ASP A 81 7.55 7.77 -13.59
CA ASP A 81 8.81 7.75 -12.87
C ASP A 81 9.08 6.39 -12.17
N GLY A 82 8.21 5.39 -12.33
CA GLY A 82 8.36 4.07 -11.74
C GLY A 82 8.03 4.02 -10.25
N TRP A 83 7.14 4.89 -9.76
CA TRP A 83 6.72 4.95 -8.36
C TRP A 83 5.22 4.73 -8.18
N ALA A 84 4.83 4.22 -7.02
CA ALA A 84 3.45 4.07 -6.61
C ALA A 84 3.22 4.62 -5.20
N LEU A 85 2.36 5.63 -5.07
CA LEU A 85 1.90 6.15 -3.79
C LEU A 85 0.63 5.41 -3.36
N ARG A 86 0.70 4.77 -2.19
CA ARG A 86 -0.39 4.00 -1.59
C ARG A 86 -0.74 4.54 -0.22
N VAL A 87 -2.02 4.79 0.01
CA VAL A 87 -2.57 4.98 1.35
C VAL A 87 -3.31 3.72 1.74
N ARG A 88 -2.96 3.12 2.87
CA ARG A 88 -3.63 1.94 3.41
C ARG A 88 -4.29 2.29 4.74
N VAL A 89 -5.52 1.82 4.92
CA VAL A 89 -6.19 1.74 6.22
C VAL A 89 -6.18 0.28 6.67
N GLU A 90 -5.72 0.07 7.89
CA GLU A 90 -5.80 -1.19 8.62
C GLU A 90 -6.65 -0.96 9.90
N SER A 91 -7.00 -2.01 10.65
CA SER A 91 -8.00 -1.93 11.72
C SER A 91 -7.74 -0.86 12.78
N SER A 92 -6.47 -0.55 13.05
CA SER A 92 -6.04 0.40 14.09
C SER A 92 -5.17 1.55 13.58
N ARG A 93 -4.74 1.54 12.32
CA ARG A 93 -3.76 2.51 11.80
C ARG A 93 -3.96 2.85 10.32
N GLY A 94 -3.45 4.01 9.94
CA GLY A 94 -3.25 4.42 8.55
C GLY A 94 -1.78 4.35 8.20
N LEU A 95 -1.46 4.06 6.94
CA LEU A 95 -0.10 3.98 6.44
C LEU A 95 -0.03 4.65 5.07
N ILE A 96 0.92 5.54 4.87
CA ILE A 96 1.36 5.98 3.54
C ILE A 96 2.61 5.20 3.18
N THR A 97 2.60 4.63 1.99
CA THR A 97 3.75 3.96 1.41
C THR A 97 4.05 4.55 0.03
N LEU A 98 5.31 4.85 -0.25
CA LEU A 98 5.83 5.10 -1.60
C LEU A 98 6.73 3.93 -1.99
N LYS A 99 6.40 3.21 -3.06
CA LYS A 99 7.20 2.07 -3.56
C LYS A 99 7.77 2.34 -4.94
N SER A 100 9.02 1.97 -5.18
CA SER A 100 9.64 1.99 -6.51
C SER A 100 9.19 0.82 -7.37
N GLU A 101 9.59 0.86 -8.63
CA GLU A 101 9.51 -0.28 -9.53
C GLU A 101 10.36 -1.45 -9.00
N PRO A 102 9.97 -2.69 -9.34
CA PRO A 102 10.79 -3.87 -9.04
C PRO A 102 12.20 -3.74 -9.61
N SER A 103 13.20 -4.00 -8.78
CA SER A 103 14.58 -4.21 -9.22
C SER A 103 14.98 -5.67 -9.05
N GLY A 104 15.77 -6.17 -10.01
CA GLY A 104 16.40 -7.50 -9.93
C GLY A 104 15.69 -8.61 -10.71
N PRO A 105 16.45 -9.56 -11.29
CA PRO A 105 15.90 -10.76 -11.91
C PRO A 105 15.62 -11.84 -10.85
N GLY A 106 14.46 -12.51 -10.92
CA GLY A 106 14.17 -13.68 -10.08
C GLY A 106 12.70 -13.81 -9.68
N VAL A 107 12.44 -14.76 -8.77
CA VAL A 107 11.10 -15.01 -8.20
C VAL A 107 10.78 -14.03 -7.07
N ALA A 108 11.81 -13.49 -6.40
CA ALA A 108 11.67 -12.45 -5.41
C ALA A 108 11.67 -11.07 -6.09
N THR A 109 10.73 -10.23 -5.69
CA THR A 109 10.67 -8.82 -6.08
C THR A 109 11.37 -7.98 -5.02
N VAL A 110 12.32 -7.13 -5.43
CA VAL A 110 12.97 -6.16 -4.55
C VAL A 110 12.51 -4.74 -4.93
N ARG A 111 12.13 -3.91 -3.95
CA ARG A 111 11.71 -2.52 -4.17
C ARG A 111 12.29 -1.60 -3.10
N ASP A 112 12.55 -0.37 -3.48
CA ASP A 112 12.72 0.70 -2.50
C ASP A 112 11.35 1.11 -1.97
N GLU A 113 11.27 1.28 -0.65
CA GLU A 113 10.05 1.58 0.07
C GLU A 113 10.31 2.68 1.11
N ILE A 114 9.40 3.67 1.13
CA ILE A 114 9.31 4.68 2.18
C ILE A 114 7.93 4.55 2.82
N GLU A 115 7.90 4.38 4.14
CA GLU A 115 6.66 4.25 4.92
C GLU A 115 6.52 5.36 5.97
N ALA A 116 5.29 5.80 6.21
CA ALA A 116 4.93 6.73 7.27
C ALA A 116 3.53 6.44 7.83
N GLU A 117 3.39 6.49 9.16
CA GLU A 117 2.14 6.29 9.92
C GLU A 117 1.51 7.60 10.38
#